data_AF-K2DUB5-F1
#
_entry.id   AF-K2DUB5-F1
#
_cell.length_a   1.000
_cell.length_b   1.000
_cell.length_c   1.000
_cell.angle_alpha   90.00
_cell.angle_beta   90.00
_cell.angle_gamma   90.00
#
_symmetry.space_group_name_H-M   'P 1'
#
loop_
_entity.id
_entity.type
_entity.pdbx_description
1 polymer ?
#
loop_
_entity_poly.entity_id
_entity_poly.type
_entity_poly.pdbx_seq_one_letter_code
_entity_poly.pdbx_strand_id
1 'polypeptide(L)'
;MGKKIDYSRILKITRVILIAIPVIILVFILNKRLVFWGVLGETYSFKKPGVIISSIFPPANVENIEKNIIKNEYYQQILKSPVYFRVEVPFDAKLIDLEMEYQNPSTPIFELGVKKGNVAGSDYFNETIENKIIEKSSFFRTDDLEKGVIFLQKPIETYTEDETGVMKKNITYPYNSFDEFIENIPDDKSIGFYQYDLSTHYLVKNYQSSDTVFMFDKAIRGEHEIVTYVDDENLDFTFFYQERNPWELTEAEDFRVKVYQGDQFVAQFDQATYIPKENLILGKERSLRVFLEKPPRGIYHLKIETDADVIINKFYTYQQLFGFKEQVFLNDPNQSSKFFVTSNTLSFKTDHETGFQTIKANEREQKIEALHNFVSFVVDENIQEVNIPINDVIFRFRGIATLDSETYQKLTSNYIDL
;
A
#
# COMPACT_ATOMS: atom_id res chain seq x y z
N MET A 1 -71.94 -49.28 -8.98
CA MET A 1 -71.96 -47.84 -8.64
C MET A 1 -70.81 -47.13 -9.36
N GLY A 2 -71.08 -46.49 -10.50
CA GLY A 2 -70.05 -45.69 -11.20
C GLY A 2 -69.95 -44.30 -10.56
N LYS A 3 -68.78 -43.95 -10.02
CA LYS A 3 -68.51 -42.57 -9.57
C LYS A 3 -68.55 -41.66 -10.81
N LYS A 4 -69.58 -40.80 -10.92
CA LYS A 4 -69.61 -39.73 -11.92
C LYS A 4 -68.42 -38.82 -11.65
N ILE A 5 -67.51 -38.72 -12.62
CA ILE A 5 -66.38 -37.81 -12.58
C ILE A 5 -66.92 -36.38 -12.69
N ASP A 6 -66.60 -35.54 -11.69
CA ASP A 6 -66.99 -34.13 -11.69
C ASP A 6 -66.02 -33.32 -12.57
N TYR A 7 -66.36 -33.24 -13.86
CA TYR A 7 -65.58 -32.51 -14.86
C TYR A 7 -65.35 -31.03 -14.50
N SER A 8 -66.24 -30.42 -13.70
CA SER A 8 -66.10 -29.02 -13.28
C SER A 8 -64.91 -28.82 -12.34
N ARG A 9 -64.66 -29.78 -11.44
CA ARG A 9 -63.52 -29.77 -10.53
C ARG A 9 -62.22 -29.98 -11.29
N ILE A 10 -62.20 -30.92 -12.23
CA ILE A 10 -61.03 -31.20 -13.07
C ILE A 10 -60.64 -29.93 -13.84
N LEU A 11 -61.60 -29.27 -14.49
CA LEU A 11 -61.34 -28.07 -15.29
C LEU A 11 -60.84 -26.88 -14.45
N LYS A 12 -61.35 -26.71 -13.22
CA LYS A 12 -60.83 -25.73 -12.25
C LYS A 12 -59.40 -26.04 -11.85
N ILE A 13 -59.08 -27.29 -11.53
CA ILE A 13 -57.73 -27.72 -11.15
C ILE A 13 -56.75 -27.51 -12.31
N THR A 14 -57.13 -27.90 -13.54
CA THR A 14 -56.29 -27.69 -14.73
C THR A 14 -55.99 -26.21 -14.97
N ARG A 15 -56.98 -25.32 -14.83
CA ARG A 15 -56.77 -23.86 -14.95
C ARG A 15 -55.79 -23.32 -13.90
N VAL A 16 -55.91 -23.76 -12.65
CA VAL A 16 -54.97 -23.36 -11.59
C VAL A 16 -53.56 -23.84 -11.91
N ILE A 17 -53.38 -25.08 -12.36
CA ILE A 17 -52.06 -25.62 -12.74
C ILE A 17 -51.46 -24.83 -13.91
N LEU A 18 -52.25 -24.54 -14.95
CA LEU A 18 -51.81 -23.79 -16.12
C LEU A 18 -51.37 -22.35 -15.80
N ILE A 19 -51.92 -21.74 -14.74
CA ILE A 19 -51.52 -20.41 -14.26
C ILE A 19 -50.35 -20.52 -13.26
N ALA A 20 -50.36 -21.51 -12.37
CA ALA A 20 -49.34 -21.68 -11.35
C ALA A 20 -47.97 -21.99 -11.96
N ILE A 21 -47.91 -22.83 -13.00
CA ILE A 21 -46.63 -23.18 -13.66
C ILE A 21 -45.88 -21.93 -14.17
N PRO A 22 -46.45 -21.06 -15.03
CA PRO A 22 -45.73 -19.89 -15.51
C PRO A 22 -45.40 -18.88 -14.40
N VAL A 23 -46.24 -18.76 -13.37
CA VAL A 23 -45.93 -17.93 -12.19
C VAL A 23 -44.75 -18.49 -11.40
N ILE A 24 -44.71 -19.81 -11.15
CA ILE A 24 -43.58 -20.46 -10.47
C ILE A 24 -42.31 -20.31 -11.30
N ILE A 25 -42.37 -20.50 -12.62
CA ILE A 25 -41.23 -20.29 -13.53
C ILE A 25 -40.78 -18.83 -13.49
N LEU A 26 -41.70 -17.86 -13.53
CA LEU A 26 -41.38 -16.45 -13.46
C LEU A 26 -40.72 -16.10 -12.13
N VAL A 27 -41.28 -16.54 -11.00
CA VAL A 27 -40.70 -16.34 -9.66
C VAL A 27 -39.32 -17.00 -9.57
N PHE A 28 -39.14 -18.19 -10.14
CA PHE A 28 -37.86 -18.87 -10.20
C PHE A 28 -36.80 -18.09 -11.01
N ILE A 29 -37.17 -17.56 -12.19
CA ILE A 29 -36.29 -16.74 -13.03
C ILE A 29 -35.98 -15.41 -12.34
N LEU A 30 -36.98 -14.76 -11.74
CA LEU A 30 -36.80 -13.52 -10.98
C LEU A 30 -35.89 -13.75 -9.78
N ASN A 31 -36.05 -14.85 -9.04
CA ASN A 31 -35.18 -15.16 -7.92
C ASN A 31 -33.71 -15.37 -8.35
N LYS A 32 -33.49 -15.96 -9.52
CA LYS A 32 -32.14 -16.09 -10.10
C LYS A 32 -31.50 -14.76 -10.50
N ARG A 33 -32.28 -13.73 -10.83
CA ARG A 33 -31.75 -12.42 -11.28
C ARG A 33 -31.78 -11.34 -10.21
N LEU A 34 -32.78 -11.34 -9.34
CA LEU A 34 -33.05 -10.27 -8.37
C LEU A 34 -32.54 -10.59 -6.97
N VAL A 35 -32.12 -11.84 -6.70
CA VAL A 35 -31.51 -12.25 -5.42
C VAL A 35 -32.33 -11.74 -4.24
N PHE A 36 -33.60 -12.16 -4.14
CA PHE A 36 -34.57 -11.60 -3.19
C PHE A 36 -34.14 -11.63 -1.72
N TRP A 37 -33.23 -12.54 -1.37
CA TRP A 37 -32.70 -12.72 -0.02
C TRP A 37 -31.39 -11.99 0.24
N GLY A 38 -30.89 -11.23 -0.74
CA GLY A 38 -29.62 -10.50 -0.64
C GLY A 38 -28.37 -11.38 -0.65
N VAL A 39 -28.51 -12.71 -0.85
CA VAL A 39 -27.40 -13.67 -0.90
C VAL A 39 -27.45 -14.45 -2.20
N LEU A 40 -26.37 -14.39 -2.98
CA LEU A 40 -26.17 -15.19 -4.18
C LEU A 40 -25.03 -16.19 -3.94
N GLY A 41 -25.36 -17.48 -3.86
CA GLY A 41 -24.38 -18.55 -3.80
C GLY A 41 -24.21 -19.21 -5.17
N GLU A 42 -22.97 -19.43 -5.59
CA GLU A 42 -22.63 -20.22 -6.77
C GLU A 42 -21.47 -21.17 -6.43
N THR A 43 -21.51 -22.39 -6.96
CA THR A 43 -20.43 -23.37 -6.82
C THR A 43 -19.83 -23.65 -8.18
N TYR A 44 -18.52 -23.42 -8.33
CA TYR A 44 -17.77 -23.83 -9.50
C TYR A 44 -17.24 -25.26 -9.32
N SER A 45 -17.42 -26.11 -10.32
CA SER A 45 -16.77 -27.42 -10.39
C SER A 45 -16.09 -27.57 -11.75
N PHE A 46 -14.88 -28.09 -11.78
CA PHE A 46 -14.16 -28.34 -13.04
C PHE A 46 -14.91 -29.31 -13.99
N LYS A 47 -15.88 -30.08 -13.49
CA LYS A 47 -16.76 -30.92 -14.33
C LYS A 47 -17.82 -30.12 -15.09
N LYS A 48 -18.30 -29.03 -14.50
CA LYS A 48 -19.40 -28.20 -15.02
C LYS A 48 -19.06 -26.73 -14.73
N PRO A 49 -18.54 -25.98 -15.73
CA PRO A 49 -18.23 -24.58 -15.51
C PRO A 49 -19.48 -23.83 -15.06
N GLY A 50 -19.29 -22.94 -14.09
CA GLY A 50 -20.34 -22.06 -13.59
C GLY A 50 -20.70 -21.00 -14.63
N VAL A 51 -21.87 -20.39 -14.48
CA VAL A 51 -22.25 -19.23 -15.31
C VAL A 51 -21.65 -17.95 -14.74
N ILE A 52 -21.55 -17.86 -13.41
CA ILE A 52 -21.07 -16.68 -12.69
C ILE A 52 -19.56 -16.73 -12.49
N ILE A 53 -19.00 -17.91 -12.22
CA ILE A 53 -17.56 -18.09 -11.96
C ILE A 53 -16.89 -18.60 -13.24
N SER A 54 -15.95 -17.83 -13.77
CA SER A 54 -15.18 -18.20 -14.96
C SER A 54 -14.22 -19.35 -14.69
N SER A 55 -13.76 -20.01 -15.76
CA SER A 55 -12.57 -20.86 -15.68
C SER A 55 -11.33 -20.06 -15.26
N ILE A 56 -10.32 -20.77 -14.77
CA ILE A 56 -9.05 -20.18 -14.35
C ILE A 56 -8.27 -19.68 -15.57
N PHE A 57 -7.64 -18.50 -15.45
CA PHE A 57 -6.81 -17.87 -16.49
C PHE A 57 -5.54 -17.25 -15.88
N PRO A 58 -4.47 -16.99 -16.67
CA PRO A 58 -4.33 -17.34 -18.07
C PRO A 58 -4.20 -18.86 -18.27
N PRO A 59 -4.72 -19.44 -19.38
CA PRO A 59 -4.66 -20.89 -19.61
C PRO A 59 -3.23 -21.44 -19.62
N ALA A 60 -2.24 -20.63 -19.97
CA ALA A 60 -0.83 -21.03 -19.96
C ALA A 60 -0.26 -21.27 -18.54
N ASN A 61 -0.96 -20.83 -17.50
CA ASN A 61 -0.55 -20.98 -16.10
C ASN A 61 -1.20 -22.17 -15.42
N VAL A 62 -2.05 -22.93 -16.12
CA VAL A 62 -2.77 -24.08 -15.60
C VAL A 62 -2.67 -25.26 -16.56
N GLU A 63 -2.74 -26.47 -16.02
CA GLU A 63 -2.88 -27.68 -16.85
C GLU A 63 -4.32 -27.89 -17.32
N ASN A 64 -4.52 -28.93 -18.13
CA ASN A 64 -5.85 -29.40 -18.45
C ASN A 64 -6.55 -29.93 -17.18
N ILE A 65 -7.87 -29.89 -17.17
CA ILE A 65 -8.66 -30.45 -16.08
C ILE A 65 -8.50 -31.97 -16.07
N GLU A 66 -8.11 -32.52 -14.93
CA GLU A 66 -7.91 -33.95 -14.71
C GLU A 66 -8.98 -34.52 -13.78
N LYS A 67 -9.18 -35.84 -13.84
CA LYS A 67 -10.10 -36.56 -12.96
C LYS A 67 -9.33 -37.49 -12.04
N ASN A 68 -9.42 -37.27 -10.73
CA ASN A 68 -8.97 -38.23 -9.74
C ASN A 68 -9.93 -39.45 -9.76
N ILE A 69 -9.47 -40.58 -10.28
CA ILE A 69 -10.31 -41.78 -10.45
C ILE A 69 -10.75 -42.37 -9.10
N ILE A 70 -9.88 -42.30 -8.09
CA ILE A 70 -10.12 -42.89 -6.76
C ILE A 70 -11.20 -42.10 -6.02
N LYS A 71 -11.09 -40.77 -6.02
CA LYS A 71 -12.04 -39.87 -5.33
C LYS A 71 -13.23 -39.46 -6.19
N ASN A 72 -13.18 -39.72 -7.50
CA ASN A 72 -14.15 -39.25 -8.49
C ASN A 72 -14.31 -37.71 -8.50
N GLU A 73 -13.22 -37.00 -8.21
CA GLU A 73 -13.12 -35.53 -8.19
C GLU A 73 -12.43 -35.02 -9.45
N TYR A 74 -12.75 -33.78 -9.85
CA TYR A 74 -12.06 -33.11 -10.95
C TYR A 74 -11.23 -31.99 -10.36
N TYR A 75 -9.98 -31.83 -10.81
CA TYR A 75 -9.08 -30.79 -10.35
C TYR A 75 -8.34 -30.18 -11.54
N GLN A 76 -7.73 -29.03 -11.31
CA GLN A 76 -6.86 -28.38 -12.28
C GLN A 76 -5.59 -27.94 -11.56
N GLN A 77 -4.43 -28.36 -12.08
CA GLN A 77 -3.15 -27.99 -11.49
C GLN A 77 -2.75 -26.58 -11.94
N ILE A 78 -2.29 -25.78 -10.98
CA ILE A 78 -1.67 -24.47 -11.24
C ILE A 78 -0.17 -24.69 -11.42
N LEU A 79 0.35 -24.26 -12.58
CA LEU A 79 1.77 -24.37 -12.94
C LEU A 79 2.55 -23.10 -12.59
N LYS A 80 1.90 -21.94 -12.72
CA LYS A 80 2.53 -20.63 -12.54
C LYS A 80 1.56 -19.66 -11.89
N SER A 81 2.06 -18.83 -11.00
CA SER A 81 1.32 -17.69 -10.44
C SER A 81 1.65 -16.42 -11.24
N PRO A 82 0.74 -15.44 -11.30
CA PRO A 82 -0.63 -15.47 -10.74
C PRO A 82 -1.61 -16.23 -11.64
N VAL A 83 -2.68 -16.74 -11.03
CA VAL A 83 -3.87 -17.21 -11.72
C VAL A 83 -5.09 -16.46 -11.21
N TYR A 84 -6.12 -16.41 -12.04
CA TYR A 84 -7.29 -15.59 -11.81
C TYR A 84 -8.54 -16.34 -12.23
N PHE A 85 -9.66 -15.99 -11.63
CA PHE A 85 -11.00 -16.29 -12.12
C PHE A 85 -11.85 -15.03 -11.94
N ARG A 86 -12.91 -14.90 -12.73
CA ARG A 86 -13.86 -13.79 -12.63
C ARG A 86 -15.14 -14.30 -12.00
N VAL A 87 -15.75 -13.45 -11.19
CA VAL A 87 -17.07 -13.67 -10.63
C VAL A 87 -17.97 -12.56 -11.17
N GLU A 88 -18.87 -12.90 -12.08
CA GLU A 88 -19.82 -11.97 -12.69
C GLU A 88 -21.13 -11.95 -11.91
N VAL A 89 -21.25 -10.99 -10.98
CA VAL A 89 -22.47 -10.79 -10.20
C VAL A 89 -23.36 -9.71 -10.83
N PRO A 90 -24.70 -9.87 -10.85
CA PRO A 90 -25.60 -8.89 -11.48
C PRO A 90 -25.89 -7.64 -10.63
N PHE A 91 -25.22 -7.46 -9.49
CA PHE A 91 -25.41 -6.37 -8.54
C PHE A 91 -24.11 -6.05 -7.80
N ASP A 92 -24.05 -4.89 -7.15
CA ASP A 92 -22.91 -4.50 -6.32
C ASP A 92 -22.90 -5.28 -5.01
N ALA A 93 -22.04 -6.30 -4.93
CA ALA A 93 -21.86 -7.09 -3.72
C ALA A 93 -21.03 -6.30 -2.69
N LYS A 94 -21.51 -6.26 -1.43
CA LYS A 94 -20.79 -5.64 -0.32
C LYS A 94 -19.83 -6.60 0.39
N LEU A 95 -20.12 -7.90 0.32
CA LEU A 95 -19.40 -8.95 1.02
C LEU A 95 -19.34 -10.18 0.10
N ILE A 96 -18.18 -10.84 0.10
CA ILE A 96 -17.92 -12.04 -0.69
C ILE A 96 -17.39 -13.09 0.28
N ASP A 97 -18.17 -14.16 0.46
CA ASP A 97 -17.73 -15.36 1.16
C ASP A 97 -17.22 -16.36 0.13
N LEU A 98 -15.94 -16.74 0.23
CA LEU A 98 -15.34 -17.75 -0.64
C LEU A 98 -14.97 -18.99 0.16
N GLU A 99 -15.45 -20.13 -0.29
CA GLU A 99 -14.98 -21.45 0.14
C GLU A 99 -14.27 -22.13 -1.04
N MET A 100 -13.05 -22.62 -0.80
CA MET A 100 -12.23 -23.25 -1.83
C MET A 100 -11.54 -24.50 -1.27
N GLU A 101 -11.66 -25.60 -2.01
CA GLU A 101 -10.86 -26.79 -1.78
C GLU A 101 -9.60 -26.74 -2.63
N TYR A 102 -8.43 -26.91 -2.01
CA TYR A 102 -7.16 -26.88 -2.71
C TYR A 102 -6.16 -27.87 -2.11
N GLN A 103 -5.09 -28.15 -2.88
CA GLN A 103 -3.91 -28.85 -2.40
C GLN A 103 -2.69 -28.03 -2.76
N ASN A 104 -1.88 -27.73 -1.75
CA ASN A 104 -0.61 -27.08 -1.92
C ASN A 104 0.49 -28.04 -1.48
N PRO A 105 1.20 -28.73 -2.39
CA PRO A 105 2.30 -29.61 -1.99
C PRO A 105 3.59 -28.83 -1.69
N SER A 106 3.92 -27.81 -2.50
CA SER A 106 5.27 -27.22 -2.53
C SER A 106 5.33 -25.71 -2.47
N THR A 107 4.24 -24.97 -2.70
CA THR A 107 4.26 -23.50 -2.69
C THR A 107 4.47 -22.99 -1.25
N PRO A 108 5.50 -22.17 -0.99
CA PRO A 108 5.79 -21.70 0.37
C PRO A 108 4.69 -20.81 0.96
N ILE A 109 4.13 -19.92 0.13
CA ILE A 109 3.07 -18.98 0.50
C ILE A 109 1.97 -19.10 -0.54
N PHE A 110 0.73 -19.28 -0.08
CA PHE A 110 -0.46 -19.31 -0.92
C PHE A 110 -1.38 -18.15 -0.53
N GLU A 111 -1.54 -17.21 -1.46
CA GLU A 111 -2.35 -16.01 -1.29
C GLU A 111 -3.56 -16.07 -2.22
N LEU A 112 -4.64 -15.45 -1.78
CA LEU A 112 -5.85 -15.25 -2.56
C LEU A 112 -6.28 -13.80 -2.39
N GLY A 113 -6.61 -13.12 -3.47
CA GLY A 113 -7.07 -11.75 -3.38
C GLY A 113 -8.14 -11.34 -4.36
N VAL A 114 -8.75 -10.19 -4.05
CA VAL A 114 -9.78 -9.55 -4.87
C VAL A 114 -9.18 -8.34 -5.56
N LYS A 115 -9.44 -8.18 -6.85
CA LYS A 115 -8.94 -7.03 -7.61
C LYS A 115 -9.56 -5.72 -7.10
N LYS A 116 -8.72 -4.70 -6.84
CA LYS A 116 -9.18 -3.38 -6.40
C LYS A 116 -9.69 -2.56 -7.58
N GLY A 117 -11.00 -2.66 -7.84
CA GLY A 117 -11.68 -1.86 -8.86
C GLY A 117 -11.22 -2.11 -10.30
N ASN A 118 -11.53 -1.17 -11.19
CA ASN A 118 -11.21 -1.23 -12.62
C ASN A 118 -9.91 -0.52 -13.00
N VAL A 119 -9.00 -0.31 -12.04
CA VAL A 119 -7.71 0.34 -12.32
C VAL A 119 -6.85 -0.59 -13.18
N ALA A 120 -6.15 -0.01 -14.14
CA ALA A 120 -5.16 -0.71 -14.95
C ALA A 120 -3.94 -1.03 -14.06
N GLY A 121 -3.68 -2.31 -13.83
CA GLY A 121 -2.59 -2.74 -12.95
C GLY A 121 -2.90 -4.03 -12.18
N SER A 122 -1.97 -4.38 -11.30
CA SER A 122 -1.98 -5.58 -10.44
C SER A 122 -2.33 -5.26 -8.99
N ASP A 123 -3.22 -4.29 -8.75
CA ASP A 123 -3.69 -3.98 -7.40
C ASP A 123 -4.74 -4.99 -6.96
N TYR A 124 -4.33 -5.90 -6.09
CA TYR A 124 -5.17 -6.90 -5.44
C TYR A 124 -5.12 -6.71 -3.93
N PHE A 125 -6.27 -6.86 -3.28
CA PHE A 125 -6.33 -7.05 -1.84
C PHE A 125 -6.13 -8.55 -1.56
N ASN A 126 -4.89 -8.95 -1.26
CA ASN A 126 -4.51 -10.35 -1.04
C ASN A 126 -4.53 -10.71 0.44
N GLU A 127 -5.05 -11.88 0.74
CA GLU A 127 -5.04 -12.53 2.04
C GLU A 127 -4.22 -13.82 1.96
N THR A 128 -3.47 -14.10 3.02
CA THR A 128 -2.68 -15.33 3.11
C THR A 128 -3.57 -16.48 3.55
N ILE A 129 -3.70 -17.49 2.69
CA ILE A 129 -4.49 -18.70 2.99
C ILE A 129 -3.61 -19.77 3.65
N GLU A 130 -2.35 -19.87 3.24
CA GLU A 130 -1.38 -20.81 3.82
C GLU A 130 0.03 -20.22 3.75
N ASN A 131 0.82 -20.37 4.82
CA ASN A 131 2.21 -19.92 4.84
C ASN A 131 3.10 -20.99 5.49
N LYS A 132 3.61 -21.89 4.65
CA LYS A 132 4.49 -22.98 5.06
C LYS A 132 5.82 -22.52 5.63
N ILE A 133 6.27 -21.30 5.30
CA ILE A 133 7.50 -20.75 5.87
C ILE A 133 7.29 -20.53 7.38
N ILE A 134 6.17 -19.90 7.75
CA ILE A 134 5.78 -19.68 9.13
C ILE A 134 5.46 -21.01 9.82
N GLU A 135 4.64 -21.85 9.19
CA GLU A 135 4.18 -23.12 9.78
C GLU A 135 5.31 -24.13 10.02
N LYS A 136 6.33 -24.14 9.14
CA LYS A 136 7.50 -25.03 9.28
C LYS A 136 8.68 -24.33 9.94
N SER A 137 8.53 -23.09 10.37
CA SER A 137 9.60 -22.35 11.04
C SER A 137 9.95 -23.04 12.35
N SER A 138 11.25 -23.15 12.63
CA SER A 138 11.76 -23.56 13.95
C SER A 138 11.82 -22.38 14.94
N PHE A 139 11.40 -21.18 14.51
CA PHE A 139 11.40 -20.01 15.36
C PHE A 139 10.31 -20.15 16.42
N PHE A 140 10.55 -19.56 17.58
CA PHE A 140 9.55 -19.54 18.63
C PHE A 140 8.42 -18.61 18.23
N ARG A 141 7.21 -19.16 18.27
CA ARG A 141 5.98 -18.53 17.84
C ARG A 141 5.21 -18.04 19.06
N THR A 142 4.86 -16.76 19.04
CA THR A 142 3.93 -16.15 19.99
C THR A 142 2.77 -15.54 19.19
N ASP A 143 1.55 -15.95 19.52
CA ASP A 143 0.35 -15.47 18.85
C ASP A 143 -0.31 -14.40 19.74
N ASP A 144 -0.40 -13.17 19.24
CA ASP A 144 -1.16 -12.10 19.86
C ASP A 144 -2.50 -11.98 19.11
N LEU A 145 -3.51 -12.73 19.58
CA LEU A 145 -4.83 -12.79 18.94
C LEU A 145 -5.60 -11.47 19.05
N GLU A 146 -5.31 -10.62 20.04
CA GLU A 146 -5.96 -9.31 20.18
C GLU A 146 -5.47 -8.35 19.10
N LYS A 147 -4.18 -8.41 18.76
CA LYS A 147 -3.58 -7.62 17.68
C LYS A 147 -3.62 -8.30 16.31
N GLY A 148 -4.01 -9.58 16.26
CA GLY A 148 -4.00 -10.37 15.03
C GLY A 148 -2.59 -10.64 14.50
N VAL A 149 -1.58 -10.74 15.38
CA VAL A 149 -0.17 -10.85 15.00
C VAL A 149 0.39 -12.22 15.36
N ILE A 150 1.18 -12.78 14.43
CA ILE A 150 2.05 -13.93 14.69
C ILE A 150 3.49 -13.41 14.79
N PHE A 151 4.06 -13.45 15.99
CA PHE A 151 5.44 -13.05 16.22
C PHE A 151 6.36 -14.27 16.23
N LEU A 152 7.33 -14.28 15.30
CA LEU A 152 8.35 -15.32 15.20
C LEU A 152 9.71 -14.78 15.58
N GLN A 153 10.38 -15.42 16.54
CA GLN A 153 11.72 -15.03 16.96
C GLN A 153 12.69 -16.21 16.95
N LYS A 154 13.91 -15.96 16.46
CA LYS A 154 14.96 -16.95 16.43
C LYS A 154 15.50 -17.21 17.85
N PRO A 155 15.57 -18.48 18.31
CA PRO A 155 16.20 -18.79 19.60
C PRO A 155 17.67 -18.39 19.64
N ILE A 156 18.11 -17.87 20.77
CA ILE A 156 19.52 -17.66 21.10
C ILE A 156 20.01 -18.89 21.85
N GLU A 157 20.97 -19.60 21.26
CA GLU A 157 21.59 -20.78 21.86
C GLU A 157 22.90 -20.38 22.54
N THR A 158 23.00 -20.64 23.84
CA THR A 158 24.23 -20.47 24.61
C THR A 158 24.66 -21.81 25.19
N TYR A 159 25.96 -21.96 25.47
CA TYR A 159 26.50 -23.19 26.06
C TYR A 159 27.23 -22.85 27.35
N THR A 160 26.89 -23.55 28.42
CA THR A 160 27.53 -23.40 29.73
C THR A 160 28.10 -24.74 30.16
N GLU A 161 29.36 -24.75 30.57
CA GLU A 161 30.00 -25.93 31.14
C GLU A 161 29.52 -26.13 32.59
N ASP A 162 29.08 -27.34 32.94
CA ASP A 162 28.71 -27.68 34.32
C ASP A 162 29.93 -28.08 35.16
N GLU A 163 29.72 -28.33 36.45
CA GLU A 163 30.79 -28.71 37.40
C GLU A 163 31.53 -30.01 37.02
N THR A 164 30.98 -30.80 36.10
CA THR A 164 31.58 -32.04 35.60
C THR A 164 32.32 -31.87 34.28
N GLY A 165 32.34 -30.67 33.71
CA GLY A 165 32.93 -30.37 32.41
C GLY A 165 32.01 -30.67 31.21
N VAL A 166 30.71 -30.91 31.45
CA VAL A 166 29.76 -31.20 30.38
C VAL A 166 29.10 -29.92 29.89
N MET A 167 29.14 -29.71 28.58
CA MET A 167 28.52 -28.55 27.93
C MET A 167 26.99 -28.70 27.89
N LYS A 168 26.28 -27.84 28.62
CA LYS A 168 24.82 -27.75 28.61
C LYS A 168 24.38 -26.65 27.65
N LYS A 169 23.51 -27.00 26.70
CA LYS A 169 22.85 -26.05 25.80
C LYS A 169 21.69 -25.36 26.53
N ASN A 170 21.70 -24.03 26.55
CA ASN A 170 20.61 -23.20 27.03
C ASN A 170 19.99 -22.46 25.85
N ILE A 171 18.66 -22.45 25.79
CA ILE A 171 17.90 -21.74 24.75
C ILE A 171 17.19 -20.57 25.44
N THR A 172 17.39 -19.38 24.92
CA THR A 172 16.75 -18.15 25.40
C THR A 172 16.10 -17.41 24.24
N TYR A 173 15.06 -16.64 24.54
CA TYR A 173 14.36 -15.82 23.57
C TYR A 173 14.55 -14.36 23.96
N PRO A 174 14.86 -13.46 23.02
CA PRO A 174 15.13 -12.06 23.33
C PRO A 174 13.90 -11.31 23.87
N TYR A 175 12.69 -11.77 23.57
CA TYR A 175 11.45 -11.11 23.97
C TYR A 175 10.42 -12.13 24.46
N ASN A 176 9.64 -11.81 25.48
CA ASN A 176 8.58 -12.67 26.01
C ASN A 176 7.23 -12.43 25.32
N SER A 177 7.04 -11.25 24.72
CA SER A 177 5.82 -10.86 24.02
C SER A 177 6.12 -10.01 22.79
N PHE A 178 5.10 -9.83 21.95
CA PHE A 178 5.17 -8.88 20.84
C PHE A 178 5.32 -7.43 21.34
N ASP A 179 4.65 -7.05 22.43
CA ASP A 179 4.77 -5.70 23.02
C ASP A 179 6.18 -5.40 23.51
N GLU A 180 6.81 -6.36 24.20
CA GLU A 180 8.19 -6.21 24.65
C GLU A 180 9.14 -6.04 23.45
N PHE A 181 8.86 -6.72 22.34
CA PHE A 181 9.59 -6.52 21.08
C PHE A 181 9.38 -5.13 20.50
N ILE A 182 8.14 -4.61 20.44
CA ILE A 182 7.83 -3.27 19.93
C ILE A 182 8.48 -2.17 20.79
N GLU A 183 8.50 -2.34 22.11
CA GLU A 183 9.14 -1.39 23.02
C GLU A 183 10.67 -1.44 22.93
N ASN A 184 11.22 -2.58 22.52
CA ASN A 184 12.66 -2.85 22.49
C ASN A 184 13.12 -3.37 21.13
N ILE A 185 12.62 -2.75 20.06
CA ILE A 185 13.02 -3.07 18.69
C ILE A 185 14.55 -2.93 18.60
N PRO A 186 15.26 -3.97 18.14
CA PRO A 186 16.71 -3.97 18.10
C PRO A 186 17.22 -3.11 16.93
N ASP A 187 18.10 -2.15 17.21
CA ASP A 187 18.64 -1.21 16.22
C ASP A 187 19.56 -1.88 15.17
N ASP A 188 20.06 -3.09 15.44
CA ASP A 188 21.12 -3.77 14.68
C ASP A 188 20.71 -5.09 14.03
N LYS A 189 19.42 -5.47 14.08
CA LYS A 189 18.95 -6.77 13.56
C LYS A 189 17.99 -6.62 12.39
N SER A 190 18.10 -7.55 11.44
CA SER A 190 17.14 -7.69 10.34
C SER A 190 15.79 -8.17 10.89
N ILE A 191 14.77 -7.34 10.73
CA ILE A 191 13.38 -7.71 11.04
C ILE A 191 12.66 -7.96 9.71
N GLY A 192 11.94 -9.06 9.64
CA GLY A 192 11.09 -9.37 8.49
C GLY A 192 9.62 -9.19 8.87
N PHE A 193 8.88 -8.47 8.04
CA PHE A 193 7.44 -8.30 8.19
C PHE A 193 6.73 -8.96 7.02
N TYR A 194 5.54 -9.52 7.29
CA TYR A 194 4.70 -10.11 6.27
C TYR A 194 3.24 -9.78 6.59
N GLN A 195 2.59 -9.03 5.70
CA GLN A 195 1.23 -8.49 5.88
C GLN A 195 1.01 -7.76 7.22
N TYR A 196 2.07 -7.12 7.73
CA TYR A 196 2.02 -6.35 8.97
C TYR A 196 2.74 -5.02 8.77
N ASP A 197 2.07 -3.92 9.09
CA ASP A 197 2.64 -2.59 9.04
C ASP A 197 3.13 -2.15 10.42
N LEU A 198 4.45 -2.22 10.63
CA LEU A 198 5.08 -1.81 11.88
C LEU A 198 5.02 -0.29 12.11
N SER A 199 4.81 0.51 11.06
CA SER A 199 4.89 1.97 11.13
C SER A 199 3.90 2.58 12.13
N THR A 200 2.74 1.93 12.30
CA THR A 200 1.68 2.33 13.23
C THR A 200 2.06 2.21 14.71
N HIS A 201 3.04 1.36 15.03
CA HIS A 201 3.48 1.10 16.41
C HIS A 201 4.88 1.65 16.67
N TYR A 202 5.41 2.43 15.73
CA TYR A 202 6.77 2.91 15.81
C TYR A 202 6.92 3.99 16.88
N LEU A 203 7.85 3.76 17.82
CA LEU A 203 8.17 4.70 18.89
C LEU A 203 9.56 5.29 18.65
N VAL A 204 9.61 6.57 18.24
CA VAL A 204 10.87 7.32 18.24
C VAL A 204 11.28 7.55 19.69
N LYS A 205 12.35 6.88 20.13
CA LYS A 205 12.85 7.01 21.52
C LYS A 205 13.33 8.45 21.75
N ASN A 206 12.95 9.01 22.90
CA ASN A 206 13.29 10.38 23.30
C ASN A 206 12.80 11.48 22.35
N TYR A 207 11.76 11.22 21.56
CA TYR A 207 11.11 12.28 20.81
C TYR A 207 10.58 13.37 21.74
N GLN A 208 10.78 14.63 21.36
CA GLN A 208 10.22 15.78 22.06
C GLN A 208 9.60 16.68 20.99
N SER A 209 8.34 17.04 21.18
CA SER A 209 7.67 18.02 20.34
C SER A 209 8.36 19.38 20.42
N SER A 210 8.17 20.20 19.40
CA SER A 210 8.75 21.56 19.33
C SER A 210 7.67 22.61 19.22
N ASP A 211 7.88 23.72 19.91
CA ASP A 211 7.22 24.97 19.58
C ASP A 211 8.01 25.79 18.53
N THR A 212 9.17 25.28 18.08
CA THR A 212 9.99 25.97 17.08
C THR A 212 9.48 25.67 15.69
N VAL A 213 9.16 26.73 14.94
CA VAL A 213 8.78 26.61 13.52
C VAL A 213 10.01 26.24 12.68
N PHE A 214 9.93 25.11 11.99
CA PHE A 214 10.80 24.80 10.87
C PHE A 214 10.26 25.45 9.59
N MET A 215 11.13 26.06 8.79
CA MET A 215 10.81 26.62 7.48
C MET A 215 11.60 25.87 6.40
N PHE A 216 10.88 25.20 5.50
CA PHE A 216 11.44 24.74 4.25
C PHE A 216 11.27 25.82 3.19
N ASP A 217 12.35 26.52 2.82
CA ASP A 217 12.34 27.63 1.86
C ASP A 217 13.07 27.26 0.57
N LYS A 218 12.64 26.15 -0.03
CA LYS A 218 13.10 25.71 -1.36
C LYS A 218 11.91 25.34 -2.20
N ALA A 219 11.88 25.86 -3.43
CA ALA A 219 10.82 25.56 -4.35
C ALA A 219 10.88 24.10 -4.81
N ILE A 220 9.77 23.38 -4.63
CA ILE A 220 9.53 22.04 -5.17
C ILE A 220 8.32 22.06 -6.10
N ARG A 221 8.22 21.09 -7.02
CA ARG A 221 7.23 21.12 -8.10
C ARG A 221 6.42 19.82 -8.20
N GLY A 222 5.11 19.90 -8.38
CA GLY A 222 4.22 18.75 -8.54
C GLY A 222 4.01 17.92 -7.28
N GLU A 223 3.68 16.65 -7.49
CA GLU A 223 3.35 15.68 -6.44
C GLU A 223 4.56 15.29 -5.58
N HIS A 224 4.38 15.34 -4.25
CA HIS A 224 5.36 14.87 -3.27
C HIS A 224 4.66 14.12 -2.14
N GLU A 225 5.41 13.28 -1.46
CA GLU A 225 4.99 12.68 -0.20
C GLU A 225 5.96 13.08 0.90
N ILE A 226 5.44 13.71 1.95
CA ILE A 226 6.21 14.05 3.15
C ILE A 226 5.82 13.05 4.23
N VAL A 227 6.80 12.47 4.89
CA VAL A 227 6.56 11.63 6.06
C VAL A 227 7.05 12.33 7.30
N THR A 228 6.30 12.23 8.39
CA THR A 228 6.59 12.91 9.66
C THR A 228 6.17 12.07 10.86
N TYR A 229 6.65 12.40 12.05
CA TYR A 229 6.29 11.75 13.30
C TYR A 229 5.53 12.73 14.20
N VAL A 230 4.51 12.22 14.90
CA VAL A 230 3.71 12.98 15.87
C VAL A 230 3.65 12.24 17.20
N ASP A 231 3.89 12.94 18.30
CA ASP A 231 3.72 12.46 19.68
C ASP A 231 3.34 13.62 20.61
N ASP A 232 2.10 13.58 21.12
CA ASP A 232 1.47 14.61 21.97
C ASP A 232 1.62 16.07 21.47
N GLU A 233 1.49 16.28 20.15
CA GLU A 233 1.47 17.60 19.53
C GLU A 233 0.48 17.65 18.36
N ASN A 234 0.22 18.84 17.82
CA ASN A 234 -0.61 18.98 16.63
C ASN A 234 0.21 18.67 15.37
N LEU A 235 -0.37 17.92 14.42
CA LEU A 235 0.16 17.87 13.07
C LEU A 235 -0.18 19.20 12.37
N ASP A 236 0.81 20.00 12.02
CA ASP A 236 0.60 21.35 11.49
C ASP A 236 1.61 21.67 10.39
N PHE A 237 1.14 21.64 9.14
CA PHE A 237 1.89 22.06 7.97
C PHE A 237 1.15 23.18 7.27
N THR A 238 1.87 24.22 6.86
CA THR A 238 1.32 25.26 5.97
C THR A 238 2.17 25.34 4.71
N PHE A 239 1.59 24.95 3.58
CA PHE A 239 2.23 24.98 2.26
C PHE A 239 1.91 26.29 1.56
N PHE A 240 2.92 26.91 0.95
CA PHE A 240 2.79 28.10 0.10
C PHE A 240 3.08 27.70 -1.33
N TYR A 241 2.11 27.88 -2.21
CA TYR A 241 2.19 27.37 -3.56
C TYR A 241 1.61 28.34 -4.59
N GLN A 242 2.00 28.15 -5.85
CA GLN A 242 1.57 28.93 -6.99
C GLN A 242 1.54 28.04 -8.23
N GLU A 243 0.72 28.42 -9.20
CA GLU A 243 0.58 27.68 -10.46
C GLU A 243 1.38 28.37 -11.58
N ARG A 244 2.12 27.57 -12.34
CA ARG A 244 2.79 27.99 -13.57
C ARG A 244 1.77 27.87 -14.72
N ASN A 245 1.59 28.92 -15.51
CA ASN A 245 0.65 28.94 -16.66
C ASN A 245 -0.85 28.79 -16.32
N PRO A 246 -1.44 29.61 -15.44
CA PRO A 246 -2.85 29.51 -15.04
C PRO A 246 -3.90 29.71 -16.16
N TRP A 247 -3.47 29.99 -17.40
CA TRP A 247 -4.37 30.26 -18.54
C TRP A 247 -4.59 29.05 -19.47
N GLU A 248 -3.79 27.98 -19.35
CA GLU A 248 -3.96 26.74 -20.15
C GLU A 248 -4.97 25.76 -19.54
N LEU A 249 -5.33 25.97 -18.27
CA LEU A 249 -6.25 25.10 -17.54
C LEU A 249 -7.71 25.52 -17.77
N THR A 250 -8.52 24.58 -18.23
CA THR A 250 -9.97 24.77 -18.44
C THR A 250 -10.80 24.46 -17.19
N GLU A 251 -10.21 23.80 -16.20
CA GLU A 251 -10.84 23.42 -14.94
C GLU A 251 -9.92 23.83 -13.78
N ALA A 252 -10.51 24.20 -12.63
CA ALA A 252 -9.72 24.50 -11.43
C ALA A 252 -9.08 23.19 -10.94
N GLU A 253 -7.75 23.14 -10.89
CA GLU A 253 -7.01 21.95 -10.44
C GLU A 253 -6.75 22.02 -8.94
N ASP A 254 -7.30 21.10 -8.15
CA ASP A 254 -7.17 21.18 -6.70
C ASP A 254 -5.72 20.93 -6.23
N PHE A 255 -5.15 21.86 -5.45
CA PHE A 255 -4.02 21.54 -4.58
C PHE A 255 -4.58 20.79 -3.37
N ARG A 256 -4.26 19.49 -3.28
CA ARG A 256 -4.82 18.60 -2.27
C ARG A 256 -3.73 17.93 -1.46
N VAL A 257 -3.92 17.84 -0.15
CA VAL A 257 -3.08 17.04 0.74
C VAL A 257 -3.93 16.00 1.44
N LYS A 258 -3.61 14.72 1.24
CA LYS A 258 -4.20 13.60 1.97
C LYS A 258 -3.25 13.15 3.08
N VAL A 259 -3.80 12.95 4.27
CA VAL A 259 -3.06 12.52 5.44
C VAL A 259 -3.38 11.06 5.72
N TYR A 260 -2.33 10.25 5.89
CA TYR A 260 -2.43 8.83 6.26
C TYR A 260 -1.61 8.56 7.53
N GLN A 261 -2.01 7.55 8.30
CA GLN A 261 -1.21 6.96 9.38
C GLN A 261 -0.98 5.50 9.01
N GLY A 262 0.27 5.14 8.66
CA GLY A 262 0.51 3.93 7.86
C GLY A 262 -0.33 3.96 6.58
N ASP A 263 -1.04 2.86 6.29
CA ASP A 263 -1.96 2.76 5.15
C ASP A 263 -3.37 3.36 5.41
N GLN A 264 -3.67 3.77 6.63
CA GLN A 264 -5.00 4.25 6.99
C GLN A 264 -5.19 5.72 6.59
N PHE A 265 -6.21 6.01 5.78
CA PHE A 265 -6.63 7.38 5.50
C PHE A 265 -7.17 8.07 6.75
N VAL A 266 -6.64 9.24 7.07
CA VAL A 266 -7.00 10.04 8.26
C VAL A 266 -7.81 11.26 7.88
N ALA A 267 -7.32 12.08 6.93
CA ALA A 267 -7.95 13.34 6.57
C ALA A 267 -7.56 13.80 5.15
N GLN A 268 -8.33 14.73 4.59
CA GLN A 268 -8.01 15.42 3.35
C GLN A 268 -8.21 16.93 3.55
N PHE A 269 -7.29 17.70 2.98
CA PHE A 269 -7.33 19.15 2.92
C PHE A 269 -7.21 19.56 1.46
N ASP A 270 -8.12 20.41 1.00
CA ASP A 270 -8.13 20.92 -0.37
C ASP A 270 -8.34 22.43 -0.38
N GLN A 271 -7.82 23.06 -1.44
CA GLN A 271 -8.10 24.45 -1.74
C GLN A 271 -8.32 24.57 -3.24
N ALA A 272 -9.54 24.96 -3.61
CA ALA A 272 -9.89 25.18 -5.00
C ALA A 272 -8.98 26.27 -5.58
N THR A 273 -8.36 25.98 -6.71
CA THR A 273 -7.38 26.86 -7.33
C THR A 273 -7.98 27.80 -8.37
N TYR A 274 -9.29 28.08 -8.34
CA TYR A 274 -9.93 28.91 -9.36
C TYR A 274 -9.16 30.23 -9.60
N ILE A 275 -8.51 30.36 -10.76
CA ILE A 275 -7.81 31.57 -11.20
C ILE A 275 -8.63 32.17 -12.34
N PRO A 276 -9.18 33.38 -12.15
CA PRO A 276 -9.67 34.17 -13.28
C PRO A 276 -8.54 34.33 -14.30
N LYS A 277 -8.81 34.15 -15.60
CA LYS A 277 -7.82 34.34 -16.67
C LYS A 277 -7.19 35.74 -16.58
N GLU A 278 -6.03 35.83 -15.95
CA GLU A 278 -5.16 36.99 -15.95
C GLU A 278 -3.90 36.60 -16.75
N ASN A 279 -3.36 37.52 -17.57
CA ASN A 279 -2.15 37.30 -18.38
C ASN A 279 -0.87 37.28 -17.52
N LEU A 280 -0.86 36.50 -16.43
CA LEU A 280 0.24 36.42 -15.48
C LEU A 280 1.02 35.14 -15.69
N ILE A 281 2.30 35.23 -16.05
CA ILE A 281 3.26 34.09 -16.21
C ILE A 281 3.26 33.14 -14.99
N LEU A 282 2.93 33.67 -13.81
CA LEU A 282 2.87 32.97 -12.53
C LEU A 282 1.60 33.40 -11.79
N GLY A 283 0.84 32.44 -11.27
CA GLY A 283 -0.32 32.72 -10.43
C GLY A 283 0.05 33.45 -9.13
N LYS A 284 -0.95 34.02 -8.45
CA LYS A 284 -0.78 34.58 -7.10
C LYS A 284 -0.47 33.45 -6.11
N GLU A 285 0.53 33.65 -5.24
CA GLU A 285 0.83 32.72 -4.15
C GLU A 285 -0.39 32.51 -3.23
N ARG A 286 -0.64 31.25 -2.88
CA ARG A 286 -1.71 30.77 -2.02
C ARG A 286 -1.12 29.93 -0.90
N SER A 287 -1.94 29.64 0.11
CA SER A 287 -1.53 28.76 1.21
C SER A 287 -2.61 27.77 1.60
N LEU A 288 -2.23 26.51 1.75
CA LEU A 288 -3.06 25.46 2.34
C LEU A 288 -2.47 25.04 3.69
N ARG A 289 -3.29 25.08 4.75
CA ARG A 289 -2.92 24.57 6.07
C ARG A 289 -3.53 23.19 6.31
N VAL A 290 -2.66 22.24 6.63
CA VAL A 290 -2.97 20.89 7.08
C VAL A 290 -2.84 20.90 8.60
N PHE A 291 -3.96 20.76 9.31
CA PHE A 291 -3.99 20.83 10.77
C PHE A 291 -4.83 19.69 11.34
N LEU A 292 -4.21 18.85 12.18
CA LEU A 292 -4.89 17.89 13.03
C LEU A 292 -4.56 18.19 14.49
N GLU A 293 -5.60 18.39 15.30
CA GLU A 293 -5.45 18.63 16.73
C GLU A 293 -5.11 17.31 17.43
N LYS A 294 -3.91 17.23 18.01
CA LYS A 294 -3.40 16.09 18.79
C LYS A 294 -3.80 14.71 18.22
N PRO A 295 -3.45 14.39 16.97
CA PRO A 295 -3.77 13.08 16.42
C PRO A 295 -3.04 11.98 17.21
N PRO A 296 -3.48 10.71 17.11
CA PRO A 296 -2.79 9.61 17.77
C PRO A 296 -1.29 9.61 17.49
N ARG A 297 -0.49 9.19 18.46
CA ARG A 297 0.95 9.06 18.28
C ARG A 297 1.28 8.13 17.10
N GLY A 298 2.25 8.49 16.27
CA GLY A 298 2.74 7.62 15.20
C GLY A 298 3.34 8.35 14.00
N ILE A 299 3.62 7.59 12.93
CA ILE A 299 4.13 8.10 11.66
C ILE A 299 2.97 8.50 10.75
N TYR A 300 3.07 9.69 10.16
CA TYR A 300 2.07 10.27 9.27
C TYR A 300 2.64 10.57 7.89
N HIS A 301 1.87 10.23 6.85
CA HIS A 301 2.19 10.52 5.45
C HIS A 301 1.28 11.64 4.95
N LEU A 302 1.89 12.72 4.46
CA LEU A 302 1.22 13.83 3.80
C LEU A 302 1.45 13.68 2.30
N LYS A 303 0.48 13.09 1.61
CA LYS A 303 0.50 12.91 0.16
C LYS A 303 -0.07 14.15 -0.51
N ILE A 304 0.80 14.90 -1.18
CA ILE A 304 0.46 16.10 -1.93
C ILE A 304 0.09 15.68 -3.36
N GLU A 305 -1.17 15.85 -3.72
CA GLU A 305 -1.73 15.57 -5.04
C GLU A 305 -1.96 16.90 -5.75
N THR A 306 -1.19 17.17 -6.82
CA THR A 306 -1.26 18.41 -7.59
C THR A 306 -0.61 18.21 -8.96
N ASP A 307 -0.90 19.08 -9.93
CA ASP A 307 -0.30 18.99 -11.26
C ASP A 307 1.20 19.32 -11.24
N ALA A 308 1.91 18.82 -12.25
CA ALA A 308 3.31 19.14 -12.46
C ALA A 308 3.57 20.65 -12.53
N ASP A 309 2.63 21.50 -12.94
CA ASP A 309 2.80 22.94 -13.04
C ASP A 309 2.62 23.71 -11.72
N VAL A 310 2.23 23.04 -10.64
CA VAL A 310 2.18 23.66 -9.32
C VAL A 310 3.55 23.67 -8.65
N ILE A 311 3.99 24.85 -8.24
CA ILE A 311 5.23 25.10 -7.52
C ILE A 311 4.88 25.37 -6.06
N ILE A 312 5.38 24.53 -5.16
CA ILE A 312 5.35 24.76 -3.71
C ILE A 312 6.62 25.51 -3.37
N ASN A 313 6.50 26.82 -3.14
CA ASN A 313 7.63 27.70 -2.87
C ASN A 313 8.30 27.38 -1.54
N LYS A 314 7.48 27.10 -0.53
CA LYS A 314 7.92 26.86 0.85
C LYS A 314 6.83 26.19 1.68
N PHE A 315 7.21 25.64 2.82
CA PHE A 315 6.26 25.27 3.87
C PHE A 315 6.82 25.51 5.26
N TYR A 316 5.90 25.66 6.23
CA TYR A 316 6.21 25.73 7.65
C TYR A 316 5.64 24.52 8.38
N THR A 317 6.34 24.03 9.39
CA THR A 317 5.83 23.01 10.31
C THR A 317 6.44 23.16 11.70
N TYR A 318 5.75 22.63 12.71
CA TYR A 318 6.28 22.47 14.07
C TYR A 318 6.89 21.07 14.28
N GLN A 319 6.67 20.15 13.35
CA GLN A 319 7.21 18.78 13.43
C GLN A 319 8.74 18.82 13.36
N GLN A 320 9.40 18.19 14.34
CA GLN A 320 10.88 18.11 14.36
C GLN A 320 11.43 17.04 13.41
N LEU A 321 10.60 16.07 13.04
CA LEU A 321 10.99 14.93 12.22
C LEU A 321 10.12 14.89 10.99
N PHE A 322 10.70 15.19 9.84
CA PHE A 322 10.06 14.96 8.56
C PHE A 322 11.10 14.71 7.47
N GLY A 323 10.66 14.08 6.39
CA GLY A 323 11.45 13.88 5.18
C GLY A 323 10.56 13.59 3.97
N PHE A 324 11.14 13.68 2.79
CA PHE A 324 10.45 13.34 1.55
C PHE A 324 10.57 11.84 1.28
N LYS A 325 9.48 11.21 0.87
CA LYS A 325 9.45 9.79 0.49
C LYS A 325 9.51 9.65 -1.03
N GLU A 326 10.35 8.72 -1.48
CA GLU A 326 10.56 8.28 -2.88
C GLU A 326 11.06 9.31 -3.90
N GLN A 327 10.54 10.53 -3.90
CA GLN A 327 10.95 11.54 -4.87
C GLN A 327 10.87 12.97 -4.35
N VAL A 328 11.71 13.84 -4.93
CA VAL A 328 11.64 15.30 -4.80
C VAL A 328 11.94 15.92 -6.15
N PHE A 329 11.10 16.85 -6.60
CA PHE A 329 11.37 17.67 -7.77
C PHE A 329 11.73 19.08 -7.31
N LEU A 330 13.02 19.43 -7.43
CA LEU A 330 13.54 20.74 -7.07
C LEU A 330 13.34 21.72 -8.24
N ASN A 331 12.88 22.94 -7.94
CA ASN A 331 12.45 23.92 -8.95
C ASN A 331 12.96 25.34 -8.64
N ASP A 332 14.27 25.51 -8.51
CA ASP A 332 14.96 26.80 -8.54
C ASP A 332 16.38 26.69 -9.16
N PRO A 333 16.56 26.92 -10.47
CA PRO A 333 17.86 26.73 -11.13
C PRO A 333 18.98 27.63 -10.60
N ASN A 334 18.69 28.62 -9.74
CA ASN A 334 19.71 29.49 -9.13
C ASN A 334 20.17 29.00 -7.75
N GLN A 335 19.62 27.90 -7.25
CA GLN A 335 19.95 27.34 -5.95
C GLN A 335 20.53 25.94 -6.07
N SER A 336 21.45 25.63 -5.14
CA SER A 336 21.92 24.27 -4.90
C SER A 336 21.20 23.65 -3.71
N SER A 337 21.16 22.33 -3.69
CA SER A 337 20.64 21.56 -2.56
C SER A 337 21.57 20.46 -2.13
N LYS A 338 21.52 20.19 -0.84
CA LYS A 338 22.12 19.03 -0.21
C LYS A 338 20.98 18.21 0.40
N PHE A 339 21.01 16.90 0.18
CA PHE A 339 20.08 15.95 0.75
C PHE A 339 20.86 14.83 1.45
N PHE A 340 20.27 14.28 2.50
CA PHE A 340 20.72 13.05 3.17
C PHE A 340 19.66 11.98 2.95
N VAL A 341 20.05 10.87 2.32
CA VAL A 341 19.10 9.87 1.82
C VAL A 341 19.48 8.47 2.31
N THR A 342 18.48 7.69 2.69
CA THR A 342 18.62 6.30 3.19
C THR A 342 18.81 5.27 2.06
N SER A 343 18.79 5.72 0.81
CA SER A 343 18.77 4.85 -0.36
C SER A 343 20.16 4.58 -0.91
N ASN A 344 20.41 3.32 -1.29
CA ASN A 344 21.59 2.95 -2.06
C ASN A 344 21.41 3.12 -3.58
N THR A 345 20.19 3.40 -4.06
CA THR A 345 19.90 3.55 -5.49
C THR A 345 19.29 4.92 -5.71
N LEU A 346 20.02 5.75 -6.45
CA LEU A 346 19.64 7.12 -6.72
C LEU A 346 19.40 7.29 -8.22
N SER A 347 18.33 8.01 -8.58
CA SER A 347 17.97 8.28 -9.97
C SER A 347 17.66 9.75 -10.16
N PHE A 348 18.18 10.34 -11.23
CA PHE A 348 18.01 11.77 -11.52
C PHE A 348 17.55 11.98 -12.96
N LYS A 349 16.66 12.92 -13.19
CA LYS A 349 16.37 13.44 -14.54
C LYS A 349 16.13 14.95 -14.49
N THR A 350 16.28 15.61 -15.63
CA THR A 350 15.83 16.98 -15.84
C THR A 350 14.86 17.02 -17.02
N ASP A 351 13.94 17.98 -17.00
CA ASP A 351 13.05 18.28 -18.12
C ASP A 351 13.51 19.53 -18.89
N HIS A 352 14.59 20.20 -18.47
CA HIS A 352 15.17 21.37 -19.15
C HIS A 352 16.70 21.28 -19.29
N GLU A 353 17.25 21.95 -20.32
CA GLU A 353 18.70 22.00 -20.56
C GLU A 353 19.46 22.69 -19.42
N THR A 354 18.79 23.60 -18.70
CA THR A 354 19.32 24.26 -17.50
C THR A 354 19.66 23.29 -16.38
N GLY A 355 18.99 22.14 -16.32
CA GLY A 355 19.26 21.09 -15.33
C GLY A 355 20.43 20.16 -15.67
N PHE A 356 21.11 20.35 -16.81
CA PHE A 356 22.32 19.56 -17.13
C PHE A 356 23.44 19.86 -16.15
N GLN A 357 23.86 18.84 -15.40
CA GLN A 357 24.83 18.98 -14.32
C GLN A 357 25.47 17.64 -13.96
N THR A 358 26.48 17.70 -13.09
CA THR A 358 27.03 16.53 -12.41
C THR A 358 26.54 16.52 -10.97
N ILE A 359 25.77 15.50 -10.61
CA ILE A 359 25.33 15.23 -9.25
C ILE A 359 26.41 14.43 -8.54
N LYS A 360 26.70 14.77 -7.28
CA LYS A 360 27.61 13.99 -6.44
C LYS A 360 26.84 13.33 -5.31
N ALA A 361 27.04 12.03 -5.12
CA ALA A 361 26.60 11.33 -3.91
C ALA A 361 27.81 10.63 -3.30
N ASN A 362 28.21 11.09 -2.11
CA ASN A 362 29.48 10.73 -1.48
C ASN A 362 30.66 10.96 -2.45
N GLU A 363 31.43 9.90 -2.74
CA GLU A 363 32.57 9.96 -3.68
C GLU A 363 32.18 9.66 -5.15
N ARG A 364 30.92 9.33 -5.42
CA ARG A 364 30.45 9.00 -6.78
C ARG A 364 29.85 10.22 -7.46
N GLU A 365 30.06 10.31 -8.75
CA GLU A 365 29.52 11.37 -9.61
C GLU A 365 28.67 10.77 -10.73
N GLN A 366 27.53 11.41 -11.01
CA GLN A 366 26.66 11.05 -12.13
C GLN A 366 26.29 12.30 -12.92
N LYS A 367 26.53 12.26 -14.23
CA LYS A 367 26.20 13.35 -15.13
C LYS A 367 24.80 13.18 -15.71
N ILE A 368 24.04 14.28 -15.77
CA ILE A 368 22.75 14.40 -16.44
C ILE A 368 23.00 15.18 -17.75
N GLU A 369 22.98 14.47 -18.88
CA GLU A 369 23.30 15.04 -20.21
C GLU A 369 22.13 14.95 -21.21
N ALA A 370 20.99 14.42 -20.79
CA ALA A 370 19.84 14.20 -21.64
C ALA A 370 18.55 14.57 -20.90
N LEU A 371 17.60 15.14 -21.64
CA LEU A 371 16.26 15.45 -21.15
C LEU A 371 15.43 14.18 -20.96
N HIS A 372 14.54 14.19 -19.97
CA HIS A 372 13.50 13.19 -19.72
C HIS A 372 13.98 11.74 -19.48
N ASN A 373 15.29 11.53 -19.36
CA ASN A 373 15.88 10.22 -19.11
C ASN A 373 16.44 10.17 -17.70
N PHE A 374 16.03 9.16 -16.93
CA PHE A 374 16.63 8.90 -15.64
C PHE A 374 18.02 8.29 -15.82
N VAL A 375 19.01 8.95 -15.21
CA VAL A 375 20.32 8.36 -14.96
C VAL A 375 20.33 7.82 -13.54
N SER A 376 20.72 6.56 -13.38
CA SER A 376 20.71 5.87 -12.09
C SER A 376 22.08 5.36 -11.75
N PHE A 377 22.44 5.40 -10.47
CA PHE A 377 23.60 4.71 -9.97
C PHE A 377 23.36 4.17 -8.57
N VAL A 378 24.08 3.09 -8.26
CA VAL A 378 24.11 2.47 -6.94
C VAL A 378 25.25 3.10 -6.15
N VAL A 379 25.10 3.24 -4.84
CA VAL A 379 26.17 3.69 -3.93
C VAL A 379 26.36 2.64 -2.85
N ASP A 380 27.60 2.43 -2.41
CA ASP A 380 27.95 1.29 -1.57
C ASP A 380 27.66 1.52 -0.07
N GLU A 381 27.26 2.75 0.31
CA GLU A 381 27.06 3.15 1.71
C GLU A 381 25.58 3.38 2.05
N ASN A 382 25.22 3.18 3.31
CA ASN A 382 23.84 3.34 3.80
C ASN A 382 23.41 4.81 3.96
N ILE A 383 24.37 5.76 3.96
CA ILE A 383 24.09 7.19 4.09
C ILE A 383 24.64 7.90 2.87
N GLN A 384 23.77 8.57 2.13
CA GLN A 384 24.15 9.31 0.93
C GLN A 384 23.96 10.80 1.16
N GLU A 385 25.06 11.54 1.30
CA GLU A 385 25.05 12.98 1.12
C GLU A 385 25.01 13.26 -0.39
N VAL A 386 23.86 13.71 -0.88
CA VAL A 386 23.62 14.04 -2.29
C VAL A 386 23.70 15.54 -2.47
N ASN A 387 24.67 15.98 -3.25
CA ASN A 387 24.86 17.38 -3.63
C ASN A 387 24.30 17.61 -5.04
N ILE A 388 23.31 18.49 -5.13
CA ILE A 388 22.59 18.87 -6.36
C ILE A 388 22.93 20.34 -6.66
N PRO A 389 23.87 20.63 -7.58
CA PRO A 389 24.29 21.99 -7.89
C PRO A 389 23.19 22.93 -8.40
N ILE A 390 22.24 22.42 -9.20
CA ILE A 390 21.17 23.18 -9.83
C ILE A 390 19.83 22.49 -9.51
N ASN A 391 18.94 23.18 -8.80
CA ASN A 391 17.60 22.67 -8.45
C ASN A 391 16.64 22.75 -9.65
N ASP A 392 16.89 21.95 -10.68
CA ASP A 392 16.00 21.74 -11.83
C ASP A 392 16.04 20.26 -12.20
N VAL A 393 15.83 19.42 -11.18
CA VAL A 393 16.05 17.98 -11.23
C VAL A 393 14.98 17.26 -10.44
N ILE A 394 14.45 16.20 -11.04
CA ILE A 394 13.65 15.20 -10.36
C ILE A 394 14.61 14.16 -9.80
N PHE A 395 14.67 14.11 -8.47
CA PHE A 395 15.46 13.17 -7.71
C PHE A 395 14.56 12.06 -7.19
N ARG A 396 14.85 10.81 -7.57
CA ARG A 396 14.17 9.60 -7.09
C ARG A 396 15.11 8.72 -6.29
N PHE A 397 14.57 8.11 -5.25
CA PHE A 397 15.26 7.25 -4.31
C PHE A 397 14.26 6.24 -3.71
N ARG A 398 14.78 5.24 -2.97
CA ARG A 398 13.96 4.35 -2.13
C ARG A 398 14.21 4.67 -0.66
N GLY A 399 13.16 5.00 0.08
CA GLY A 399 13.24 5.42 1.48
C GLY A 399 12.96 6.92 1.64
N ILE A 400 13.75 7.58 2.49
CA ILE A 400 13.51 8.97 2.92
C ILE A 400 14.71 9.85 2.53
N ALA A 401 14.42 11.07 2.06
CA ALA A 401 15.39 12.14 1.90
C ALA A 401 15.09 13.30 2.86
N THR A 402 16.12 13.81 3.52
CA THR A 402 16.07 14.97 4.42
C THR A 402 17.09 16.02 3.99
N LEU A 403 17.00 17.23 4.55
CA LEU A 403 17.80 18.37 4.11
C LEU A 403 19.01 18.64 5.01
N ASP A 404 18.97 18.12 6.22
CA ASP A 404 20.00 18.30 7.22
C ASP A 404 20.35 16.96 7.87
N SER A 405 21.59 16.85 8.30
CA SER A 405 22.13 15.62 8.86
C SER A 405 21.53 15.28 10.23
N GLU A 406 21.02 16.27 10.98
CA GLU A 406 20.47 16.04 12.32
C GLU A 406 19.10 15.34 12.21
N THR A 407 18.21 15.87 11.38
CA THR A 407 16.93 15.23 11.06
C THR A 407 17.16 13.85 10.45
N TYR A 408 18.11 13.74 9.52
CA TYR A 408 18.51 12.44 8.97
C TYR A 408 18.92 11.46 10.07
N GLN A 409 19.84 11.88 10.95
CA GLN A 409 20.33 11.04 12.04
C GLN A 409 19.20 10.66 12.96
N LYS A 410 18.28 11.55 13.30
CA LYS A 410 17.13 11.23 14.16
C LYS A 410 16.16 10.25 13.50
N LEU A 411 15.90 10.37 12.18
CA LEU A 411 15.04 9.42 11.45
C LEU A 411 15.74 8.05 11.26
N THR A 412 17.07 8.03 11.12
CA THR A 412 17.82 6.79 10.84
C THR A 412 18.35 6.09 12.09
N SER A 413 18.72 6.82 13.15
CA SER A 413 19.07 6.25 14.45
C SER A 413 17.87 5.61 15.12
N ASN A 414 16.69 6.13 14.83
CA ASN A 414 15.43 5.52 15.20
C ASN A 414 14.88 4.79 13.97
N TYR A 415 15.68 3.94 13.31
CA TYR A 415 15.39 3.20 12.07
C TYR A 415 13.92 3.20 11.62
N ILE A 416 13.52 4.29 10.94
CA ILE A 416 12.27 4.33 10.22
C ILE A 416 12.53 3.70 8.85
N ASP A 417 12.40 2.38 8.73
CA ASP A 417 12.23 1.73 7.42
C ASP A 417 10.79 2.04 6.95
N LEU A 418 10.67 3.11 6.16
CA LEU A 418 9.41 3.68 5.62
C LEU A 418 9.14 3.34 4.16
#